data_AF-A0A365XQ27-F1
#
_entry.id   AF-A0A365XQ27-F1
#
_cell.length_a   1.000
_cell.length_b   1.000
_cell.length_c   1.000
_cell.angle_alpha   90.00
_cell.angle_beta   90.00
_cell.angle_gamma   90.00
#
_symmetry.space_group_name_H-M   'P 1'
#
loop_
_entity.id
_entity.type
_entity.pdbx_description
1 polymer ?
#
loop_
_entity_poly.entity_id
_entity_poly.type
_entity_poly.pdbx_seq_one_letter_code
_entity_poly.pdbx_strand_id
1 'polypeptide(L)'
;MKKHLLLIVFMLINLLAHAQQVKAVRINAWYDTTAISELYDRVPIGLQYTYSDSSTRQTAGLLQGNLRWNKIQISSSNGQVQNGILLFNRQQLIQQHYRITLTVTIENNPPLEATITLPHLIGMRFNHYADSIKRDIRYYINVEGKFSSGRVLPLDTAQLHFKTSAGQVLGQDLLIEKNDTVKTVTIDAWYKPNPDMFIHSVVPVKQMPDPDLPPPPGRPVPRGRRQ
;
A
#
# COMPACT_ATOMS: atom_id res chain seq x y z
N MET A 1 53.29 15.53 46.20
CA MET A 1 51.92 16.08 46.23
C MET A 1 51.37 16.53 44.87
N LYS A 2 52.09 17.32 44.05
CA LYS A 2 51.54 17.85 42.77
C LYS A 2 51.14 16.80 41.71
N LYS A 3 51.83 15.65 41.64
CA LYS A 3 51.51 14.57 40.67
C LYS A 3 50.19 13.83 40.96
N HIS A 4 49.82 13.65 42.22
CA HIS A 4 48.57 12.98 42.60
C HIS A 4 47.34 13.89 42.41
N LEU A 5 47.51 15.21 42.62
CA LEU A 5 46.46 16.19 42.33
C LEU A 5 46.10 16.19 40.83
N LEU A 6 47.11 16.13 39.94
CA LEU A 6 46.90 16.12 38.49
C LEU A 6 46.17 14.85 38.02
N LEU A 7 46.46 13.69 38.64
CA LEU A 7 45.82 12.41 38.33
C LEU A 7 44.34 12.39 38.74
N ILE A 8 44.02 12.96 39.92
CA ILE A 8 42.65 13.07 40.42
C ILE A 8 41.83 14.02 39.54
N VAL A 9 42.42 15.15 39.11
CA VAL A 9 41.76 16.08 38.16
C VAL A 9 41.49 15.39 36.82
N PHE A 10 42.44 14.62 36.28
CA PHE A 10 42.22 13.85 35.05
C PHE A 10 41.12 12.78 35.19
N MET A 11 41.04 12.07 36.32
CA MET A 11 39.94 11.12 36.57
C MET A 11 38.58 11.81 36.70
N LEU A 12 38.51 12.95 37.39
CA LEU A 12 37.27 13.71 37.57
C LEU A 12 36.74 14.31 36.25
N ILE A 13 37.63 14.77 35.36
CA ILE A 13 37.25 15.27 34.03
C ILE A 13 36.65 14.15 33.17
N ASN A 14 37.21 12.94 33.23
CA ASN A 14 36.67 11.79 32.50
C ASN A 14 35.31 11.32 33.04
N LEU A 15 35.10 11.40 34.37
CA LEU A 15 33.82 11.09 35.02
C LEU A 15 32.72 12.11 34.64
N LEU A 16 33.04 13.40 34.59
CA LEU A 16 32.12 14.44 34.14
C LEU A 16 31.77 14.32 32.65
N ALA A 17 32.73 13.94 31.81
CA ALA A 17 32.51 13.71 30.38
C ALA A 17 31.59 12.51 30.10
N HIS A 18 31.63 11.46 30.94
CA HIS A 18 30.71 10.32 30.84
C HIS A 18 29.32 10.59 31.42
N ALA A 19 29.18 11.57 32.33
CA ALA A 19 27.90 11.95 32.94
C ALA A 19 27.00 12.81 32.02
N GLN A 20 27.54 13.38 30.94
CA GLN A 20 26.82 14.27 30.01
C GLN A 20 26.58 13.67 28.62
N GLN A 21 26.45 12.34 28.51
CA GLN A 21 26.00 11.77 27.23
C GLN A 21 24.51 12.07 27.03
N VAL A 22 24.23 12.83 25.98
CA VAL A 22 22.87 13.19 25.55
C VAL A 22 22.12 11.91 25.15
N LYS A 23 21.06 11.58 25.90
CA LYS A 23 20.29 10.34 25.71
C LYS A 23 19.09 10.58 24.81
N ALA A 24 18.79 9.63 23.94
CA ALA A 24 17.54 9.61 23.20
C ALA A 24 16.40 9.29 24.18
N VAL A 25 15.40 10.17 24.24
CA VAL A 25 14.27 10.06 25.20
C VAL A 25 12.94 9.78 24.52
N ARG A 26 12.83 10.06 23.22
CA ARG A 26 11.62 9.82 22.43
C ARG A 26 11.98 9.52 20.99
N ILE A 27 11.16 8.68 20.37
CA ILE A 27 11.20 8.41 18.94
C ILE A 27 9.81 8.58 18.34
N ASN A 28 9.74 9.22 17.18
CA ASN A 28 8.57 9.27 16.32
C ASN A 28 8.89 8.56 15.00
N ALA A 29 7.91 7.88 14.44
CA ALA A 29 8.02 7.22 13.15
C ALA A 29 6.95 7.75 12.18
N TRP A 30 7.34 7.89 10.92
CA TRP A 30 6.45 8.23 9.82
C TRP A 30 6.63 7.24 8.69
N TYR A 31 5.58 7.08 7.90
CA TYR A 31 5.65 6.41 6.61
C TYR A 31 5.43 7.43 5.49
N ASP A 32 5.90 7.11 4.30
CA ASP A 32 5.69 7.91 3.11
C ASP A 32 4.24 7.81 2.67
N THR A 33 3.46 8.87 2.92
CA THR A 33 2.06 8.92 2.51
C THR A 33 1.90 9.02 1.01
N THR A 34 2.93 9.41 0.24
CA THR A 34 2.87 9.47 -1.22
C THR A 34 3.06 8.09 -1.88
N ALA A 35 3.63 7.14 -1.14
CA ALA A 35 3.71 5.75 -1.57
C ALA A 35 2.33 5.07 -1.58
N ILE A 36 2.19 4.00 -2.38
CA ILE A 36 0.95 3.24 -2.54
C ILE A 36 0.94 2.03 -1.57
N SER A 37 1.06 2.32 -0.27
CA SER A 37 1.06 1.29 0.78
C SER A 37 -0.28 0.55 0.91
N GLU A 38 -1.34 1.12 0.33
CA GLU A 38 -2.67 0.52 0.20
C GLU A 38 -2.66 -0.78 -0.61
N LEU A 39 -1.83 -0.85 -1.66
CA LEU A 39 -1.78 -1.98 -2.59
C LEU A 39 -0.51 -2.83 -2.44
N TYR A 40 0.58 -2.24 -1.97
CA TYR A 40 1.86 -2.90 -1.85
C TYR A 40 2.28 -3.10 -0.40
N ASP A 41 2.87 -4.26 -0.13
CA ASP A 41 3.33 -4.71 1.18
C ASP A 41 4.70 -4.12 1.55
N ARG A 42 4.92 -2.88 1.13
CA ARG A 42 6.14 -2.12 1.36
C ARG A 42 5.87 -0.63 1.43
N VAL A 43 6.56 0.07 2.32
CA VAL A 43 6.46 1.52 2.43
C VAL A 43 7.77 2.12 2.95
N PRO A 44 8.28 3.22 2.36
CA PRO A 44 9.35 3.97 2.98
C PRO A 44 8.93 4.52 4.33
N ILE A 45 9.82 4.50 5.29
CA ILE A 45 9.63 5.05 6.64
C ILE A 45 10.76 5.98 7.02
N GLY A 46 10.53 6.77 8.05
CA GLY A 46 11.55 7.62 8.65
C GLY A 46 11.35 7.74 10.15
N LEU A 47 12.45 7.95 10.87
CA LEU A 47 12.49 8.06 12.32
C LEU A 47 13.08 9.40 12.73
N GLN A 48 12.51 10.02 13.75
CA GLN A 48 13.05 11.21 14.41
C GLN A 48 13.22 10.92 15.88
N TYR A 49 14.44 11.14 16.34
CA TYR A 49 14.82 11.05 17.74
C TYR A 49 14.72 12.44 18.35
N THR A 50 14.15 12.53 19.54
CA THR A 50 14.31 13.67 20.42
C THR A 50 15.22 13.25 21.56
N TYR A 51 16.24 14.06 21.81
CA TYR A 51 17.21 13.81 22.86
C TYR A 51 16.88 14.62 24.13
N SER A 52 17.54 14.27 25.23
CA SER A 52 17.33 14.89 26.55
C SER A 52 17.63 16.40 26.58
N ASP A 53 18.47 16.89 25.65
CA ASP A 53 18.78 18.31 25.46
C ASP A 53 17.82 19.02 24.48
N SER A 54 16.72 18.35 24.10
CA SER A 54 15.75 18.79 23.09
C SER A 54 16.28 18.85 21.65
N SER A 55 17.54 18.48 21.40
CA SER A 55 18.02 18.32 20.03
C SER A 55 17.29 17.19 19.33
N THR A 56 17.25 17.24 18.00
CA THR A 56 16.61 16.19 17.20
C THR A 56 17.54 15.69 16.11
N ARG A 57 17.39 14.41 15.76
CA ARG A 57 18.04 13.82 14.60
C ARG A 57 17.05 12.96 13.85
N GLN A 58 17.16 12.99 12.53
CA GLN A 58 16.25 12.28 11.62
C GLN A 58 17.05 11.32 10.74
N THR A 59 16.40 10.23 10.35
CA THR A 59 16.93 9.29 9.37
C THR A 59 17.03 9.89 7.97
N ALA A 60 18.07 9.49 7.23
CA ALA A 60 18.16 9.75 5.80
C ALA A 60 17.02 9.07 5.02
N GLY A 61 16.73 9.56 3.81
CA GLY A 61 15.61 9.09 2.99
C GLY A 61 14.38 9.96 3.16
N LEU A 62 13.27 9.38 3.63
CA LEU A 62 11.96 10.06 3.73
C LEU A 62 12.03 11.41 4.46
N LEU A 63 12.68 11.46 5.63
CA LEU A 63 12.78 12.68 6.44
C LEU A 63 13.99 13.55 6.07
N GLN A 64 14.78 13.17 5.07
CA GLN A 64 15.95 13.93 4.60
C GLN A 64 16.99 14.27 5.70
N GLY A 65 17.04 13.46 6.77
CA GLY A 65 18.02 13.64 7.84
C GLY A 65 19.40 13.07 7.53
N ASN A 66 20.32 13.16 8.49
CA ASN A 66 21.69 12.69 8.34
C ASN A 66 21.97 11.36 9.07
N LEU A 67 21.01 10.81 9.80
CA LEU A 67 21.18 9.56 10.52
C LEU A 67 21.07 8.38 9.54
N ARG A 68 22.14 7.59 9.45
CA ARG A 68 22.22 6.46 8.53
C ARG A 68 21.52 5.23 9.13
N TRP A 69 20.75 4.52 8.31
CA TRP A 69 20.02 3.32 8.73
C TRP A 69 20.92 2.20 9.28
N ASN A 70 22.16 2.07 8.78
CA ASN A 70 23.10 1.08 9.27
C ASN A 70 23.67 1.37 10.69
N LYS A 71 23.28 2.50 11.30
CA LYS A 71 23.61 2.84 12.70
C LYS A 71 22.44 2.57 13.65
N ILE A 72 21.33 2.06 13.15
CA ILE A 72 20.10 1.84 13.90
C ILE A 72 19.81 0.35 13.92
N GLN A 73 19.59 -0.20 15.11
CA GLN A 73 18.98 -1.51 15.25
C GLN A 73 17.48 -1.32 15.36
N ILE A 74 16.72 -2.00 14.50
CA ILE A 74 15.27 -1.86 14.43
C ILE A 74 14.63 -3.22 14.27
N SER A 75 13.66 -3.51 15.12
CA SER A 75 12.73 -4.62 14.95
C SER A 75 11.32 -4.09 14.74
N SER A 76 10.51 -4.84 14.01
CA SER A 76 9.12 -4.52 13.72
C SER A 76 8.20 -5.58 14.30
N SER A 77 7.04 -5.18 14.82
CA SER A 77 5.97 -6.12 15.19
C SER A 77 5.35 -6.82 13.97
N ASN A 78 5.64 -6.34 12.76
CA ASN A 78 5.15 -6.90 11.50
C ASN A 78 6.21 -6.73 10.39
N GLY A 79 6.71 -7.84 9.88
CA GLY A 79 7.72 -7.85 8.83
C GLY A 79 9.08 -7.30 9.29
N GLN A 80 9.75 -6.54 8.42
CA GLN A 80 11.14 -6.12 8.62
C GLN A 80 11.40 -4.74 8.02
N VAL A 81 12.39 -4.04 8.60
CA VAL A 81 12.88 -2.77 8.08
C VAL A 81 14.25 -2.96 7.46
N GLN A 82 14.42 -2.52 6.22
CA GLN A 82 15.70 -2.56 5.51
C GLN A 82 15.96 -1.21 4.85
N ASN A 83 17.02 -0.51 5.27
CA ASN A 83 17.44 0.78 4.72
C ASN A 83 16.29 1.81 4.59
N GLY A 84 15.45 1.91 5.61
CA GLY A 84 14.31 2.83 5.63
C GLY A 84 13.10 2.39 4.82
N ILE A 85 13.08 1.16 4.31
CA ILE A 85 11.90 0.54 3.74
C ILE A 85 11.35 -0.46 4.74
N LEU A 86 10.09 -0.29 5.13
CA LEU A 86 9.33 -1.28 5.87
C LEU A 86 8.68 -2.24 4.87
N LEU A 87 9.00 -3.52 4.97
CA LEU A 87 8.28 -4.63 4.36
C LEU A 87 7.37 -5.23 5.41
N PHE A 88 6.10 -5.47 5.11
CA PHE A 88 5.12 -5.96 6.08
C PHE A 88 4.23 -7.04 5.49
N ASN A 89 3.59 -7.82 6.35
CA ASN A 89 2.60 -8.82 5.98
C ASN A 89 1.19 -8.24 6.20
N ARG A 90 0.43 -8.07 5.11
CA ARG A 90 -0.91 -7.47 5.16
C ARG A 90 -1.93 -8.30 5.93
N GLN A 91 -1.86 -9.63 5.88
CA GLN A 91 -2.75 -10.51 6.63
C GLN A 91 -2.58 -10.31 8.14
N GLN A 92 -1.32 -10.30 8.60
CA GLN A 92 -0.98 -10.04 10.00
C GLN A 92 -1.34 -8.61 10.40
N LEU A 93 -1.19 -7.65 9.48
CA LEU A 93 -1.46 -6.23 9.75
C LEU A 93 -2.93 -5.99 10.10
N ILE A 94 -3.86 -6.74 9.48
CA ILE A 94 -5.29 -6.69 9.80
C ILE A 94 -5.54 -7.13 11.24
N GLN A 95 -4.92 -8.23 11.68
CA GLN A 95 -5.02 -8.73 13.06
C GLN A 95 -4.46 -7.73 14.08
N GLN A 96 -3.49 -6.92 13.66
CA GLN A 96 -2.87 -5.86 14.46
C GLN A 96 -3.58 -4.51 14.34
N HIS A 97 -4.81 -4.49 13.80
CA HIS A 97 -5.60 -3.26 13.64
C HIS A 97 -4.85 -2.17 12.88
N TYR A 98 -4.08 -2.59 11.87
CA TYR A 98 -3.28 -1.75 10.99
C TYR A 98 -2.17 -0.93 11.67
N ARG A 99 -1.77 -1.33 12.89
CA ARG A 99 -0.69 -0.71 13.65
C ARG A 99 0.57 -1.57 13.62
N ILE A 100 1.69 -0.93 13.34
CA ILE A 100 3.02 -1.55 13.39
C ILE A 100 3.83 -0.81 14.43
N THR A 101 4.35 -1.54 15.41
CA THR A 101 5.25 -1.03 16.44
C THR A 101 6.67 -1.33 16.02
N LEU A 102 7.49 -0.29 16.00
CA LEU A 102 8.92 -0.33 15.73
C LEU A 102 9.65 -0.18 17.07
N THR A 103 10.41 -1.20 17.44
CA THR A 103 11.31 -1.13 18.59
C THR A 103 12.70 -0.81 18.06
N VAL A 104 13.27 0.29 18.53
CA VAL A 104 14.45 0.91 17.93
C VAL A 104 15.50 1.16 18.97
N THR A 105 16.72 0.71 18.69
CA THR A 105 17.89 0.89 19.53
C THR A 105 18.96 1.63 18.73
N ILE A 106 19.49 2.70 19.33
CA ILE A 106 20.54 3.53 18.75
C ILE A 106 21.66 3.73 19.76
N GLU A 107 22.87 3.35 19.37
CA GLU A 107 24.07 3.47 20.21
C GLU A 107 23.82 2.82 21.60
N ASN A 108 24.19 3.50 22.69
CA ASN A 108 24.05 3.02 24.07
C ASN A 108 22.71 3.44 24.72
N ASN A 109 21.69 3.77 23.92
CA ASN A 109 20.38 4.15 24.44
C ASN A 109 19.50 2.91 24.69
N PRO A 110 18.61 2.95 25.70
CA PRO A 110 17.60 1.92 25.85
C PRO A 110 16.71 1.84 24.59
N PRO A 111 16.10 0.67 24.31
CA PRO A 111 15.14 0.56 23.22
C PRO A 111 13.99 1.56 23.39
N LEU A 112 13.64 2.23 22.29
CA LEU A 112 12.52 3.15 22.21
C LEU A 112 11.49 2.60 21.23
N GLU A 113 10.21 2.85 21.48
CA GLU A 113 9.13 2.38 20.63
C GLU A 113 8.45 3.53 19.90
N ALA A 114 8.14 3.33 18.62
CA ALA A 114 7.24 4.17 17.84
C ALA A 114 6.20 3.30 17.15
N THR A 115 4.97 3.81 17.03
CA THR A 115 3.90 3.12 16.30
C THR A 115 3.51 3.91 15.06
N ILE A 116 3.38 3.22 13.94
CA ILE A 116 2.77 3.74 12.72
C ILE A 116 1.43 3.04 12.47
N THR A 117 0.46 3.79 11.93
CA THR A 117 -0.82 3.22 11.46
C THR A 117 -0.85 3.33 9.94
N LEU A 118 -0.95 2.18 9.26
CA LEU A 118 -1.01 2.13 7.80
C LEU A 118 -2.46 2.24 7.29
N PRO A 119 -2.66 2.74 6.06
CA PRO A 119 -3.99 2.83 5.49
C PRO A 119 -4.55 1.44 5.19
N HIS A 120 -5.87 1.32 5.28
CA HIS A 120 -6.57 0.06 5.06
C HIS A 120 -7.83 0.24 4.23
N LEU A 121 -8.28 -0.85 3.65
CA LEU A 121 -9.51 -0.90 2.87
C LEU A 121 -10.71 -0.69 3.80
N ILE A 122 -11.58 0.27 3.48
CA ILE A 122 -12.79 0.60 4.23
C ILE A 122 -14.08 0.37 3.42
N GLY A 123 -13.95 0.07 2.13
CA GLY A 123 -15.08 -0.28 1.27
C GLY A 123 -14.63 -0.67 -0.13
N MET A 124 -15.50 -1.37 -0.86
CA MET A 124 -15.28 -1.76 -2.25
C MET A 124 -16.50 -1.43 -3.10
N ARG A 125 -16.31 -1.25 -4.40
CA ARG A 125 -17.40 -1.15 -5.38
C ARG A 125 -17.00 -1.72 -6.73
N PHE A 126 -17.97 -2.23 -7.49
CA PHE A 126 -17.79 -2.46 -8.91
C PHE A 126 -17.84 -1.13 -9.67
N ASN A 127 -16.97 -0.98 -10.66
CA ASN A 127 -16.96 0.15 -11.59
C ASN A 127 -17.01 -0.37 -13.04
N HIS A 128 -18.12 -1.04 -13.37
CA HIS A 128 -18.35 -1.70 -14.66
C HIS A 128 -18.30 -0.70 -15.83
N TYR A 129 -17.57 -1.05 -16.89
CA TYR A 129 -17.44 -0.22 -18.09
C TYR A 129 -18.56 -0.44 -19.11
N ALA A 130 -19.34 -1.51 -18.96
CA ALA A 130 -20.47 -1.84 -19.82
C ALA A 130 -21.68 -2.22 -18.96
N ASP A 131 -22.86 -1.97 -19.51
CA ASP A 131 -24.15 -2.31 -18.90
C ASP A 131 -24.45 -3.82 -18.97
N SER A 132 -23.80 -4.53 -19.90
CA SER A 132 -24.08 -5.91 -20.22
C SER A 132 -22.85 -6.67 -20.69
N ILE A 133 -22.83 -7.97 -20.40
CA ILE A 133 -21.80 -8.90 -20.88
C ILE A 133 -22.15 -9.35 -22.30
N LYS A 134 -21.20 -9.26 -23.22
CA LYS A 134 -21.30 -9.89 -24.54
C LYS A 134 -20.71 -11.30 -24.48
N ARG A 135 -21.36 -12.26 -25.16
CA ARG A 135 -20.84 -13.63 -25.29
C ARG A 135 -19.65 -13.65 -26.23
N ASP A 136 -18.75 -14.60 -26.02
CA ASP A 136 -17.53 -14.80 -26.82
C ASP A 136 -16.58 -13.58 -26.80
N ILE A 137 -16.74 -12.70 -25.81
CA ILE A 137 -15.96 -11.50 -25.60
C ILE A 137 -15.60 -11.40 -24.12
N ARG A 138 -14.35 -11.03 -23.84
CA ARG A 138 -13.88 -10.80 -22.47
C ARG A 138 -14.54 -9.56 -21.88
N TYR A 139 -15.19 -9.76 -20.75
CA TYR A 139 -15.78 -8.69 -19.94
C TYR A 139 -14.87 -8.38 -18.76
N TYR A 140 -14.23 -7.22 -18.78
CA TYR A 140 -13.31 -6.81 -17.71
C TYR A 140 -14.07 -6.44 -16.43
N ILE A 141 -13.74 -7.11 -15.33
CA ILE A 141 -14.32 -6.90 -14.01
C ILE A 141 -13.51 -5.86 -13.26
N ASN A 142 -13.96 -4.61 -13.30
CA ASN A 142 -13.32 -3.53 -12.56
C ASN A 142 -13.88 -3.40 -11.15
N VAL A 143 -13.01 -3.49 -10.15
CA VAL A 143 -13.34 -3.26 -8.74
C VAL A 143 -12.41 -2.19 -8.18
N GLU A 144 -12.98 -1.24 -7.46
CA GLU A 144 -12.23 -0.19 -6.77
C GLU A 144 -12.35 -0.36 -5.26
N GLY A 145 -11.25 -0.11 -4.57
CA GLY A 145 -11.18 -0.03 -3.12
C GLY A 145 -11.12 1.41 -2.65
N LYS A 146 -11.95 1.75 -1.66
CA LYS A 146 -11.84 2.99 -0.89
C LYS A 146 -11.00 2.72 0.35
N PHE A 147 -9.96 3.53 0.57
CA PHE A 147 -9.02 3.35 1.67
C PHE A 147 -9.18 4.43 2.75
N SER A 148 -8.74 4.12 3.97
CA SER A 148 -8.78 5.03 5.12
C SER A 148 -7.92 6.28 4.94
N SER A 149 -6.98 6.29 3.97
CA SER A 149 -6.24 7.47 3.51
C SER A 149 -7.11 8.44 2.68
N GLY A 150 -8.33 8.05 2.32
CA GLY A 150 -9.22 8.80 1.43
C GLY A 150 -9.03 8.47 -0.06
N ARG A 151 -8.01 7.68 -0.42
CA ARG A 151 -7.76 7.27 -1.81
C ARG A 151 -8.77 6.24 -2.29
N VAL A 152 -9.05 6.28 -3.59
CA VAL A 152 -9.77 5.23 -4.32
C VAL A 152 -8.80 4.65 -5.34
N LEU A 153 -8.54 3.36 -5.25
CA LEU A 153 -7.56 2.67 -6.09
C LEU A 153 -8.17 1.41 -6.71
N PRO A 154 -7.76 1.03 -7.93
CA PRO A 154 -8.19 -0.24 -8.51
C PRO A 154 -7.65 -1.41 -7.68
N LEU A 155 -8.48 -2.42 -7.51
CA LEU A 155 -8.10 -3.69 -6.92
C LEU A 155 -8.01 -4.73 -8.04
N ASP A 156 -7.02 -5.61 -7.95
CA ASP A 156 -6.80 -6.66 -8.93
C ASP A 156 -6.82 -8.05 -8.28
N THR A 157 -6.51 -9.07 -9.07
CA THR A 157 -6.47 -10.45 -8.61
C THR A 157 -5.39 -10.74 -7.57
N ALA A 158 -4.43 -9.84 -7.31
CA ALA A 158 -3.52 -9.98 -6.18
C ALA A 158 -4.27 -9.77 -4.86
N GLN A 159 -5.24 -8.83 -4.80
CA GLN A 159 -6.02 -8.55 -3.60
C GLN A 159 -7.39 -9.22 -3.58
N LEU A 160 -7.96 -9.58 -4.74
CA LEU A 160 -9.32 -10.09 -4.86
C LEU A 160 -9.38 -11.56 -5.27
N HIS A 161 -10.40 -12.24 -4.76
CA HIS A 161 -10.90 -13.48 -5.31
C HIS A 161 -12.24 -13.22 -5.98
N PHE A 162 -12.44 -13.76 -7.19
CA PHE A 162 -13.69 -13.65 -7.93
C PHE A 162 -14.39 -15.01 -8.02
N LYS A 163 -15.72 -14.98 -7.91
CA LYS A 163 -16.60 -16.11 -8.24
C LYS A 163 -17.74 -15.58 -9.09
N THR A 164 -18.17 -16.39 -10.05
CA THR A 164 -19.30 -16.05 -10.89
C THR A 164 -20.33 -17.17 -10.89
N SER A 165 -21.59 -16.83 -11.11
CA SER A 165 -22.67 -17.82 -11.22
C SER A 165 -22.64 -18.60 -12.55
N ALA A 166 -21.98 -18.05 -13.56
CA ALA A 166 -21.79 -18.64 -14.88
C ALA A 166 -20.52 -18.08 -15.54
N GLY A 167 -20.07 -18.72 -16.62
CA GLY A 167 -18.86 -18.33 -17.34
C GLY A 167 -17.56 -18.78 -16.70
N GLN A 168 -16.46 -18.39 -17.34
CA GLN A 168 -15.11 -18.64 -16.87
C GLN A 168 -14.45 -17.32 -16.45
N VAL A 169 -13.90 -17.29 -15.23
CA VAL A 169 -13.05 -16.20 -14.76
C VAL A 169 -11.62 -16.43 -15.25
N LEU A 170 -11.08 -15.45 -15.96
CA LEU A 170 -9.74 -15.44 -16.55
C LEU A 170 -8.96 -14.24 -16.03
N GLY A 171 -8.34 -14.38 -14.85
CA GLY A 171 -7.74 -13.25 -14.16
C GLY A 171 -8.81 -12.25 -13.73
N GLN A 172 -8.83 -11.07 -14.36
CA GLN A 172 -9.80 -10.02 -14.10
C GLN A 172 -10.91 -9.94 -15.17
N ASP A 173 -10.92 -10.89 -16.11
CA ASP A 173 -11.94 -10.99 -17.15
C ASP A 173 -12.94 -12.09 -16.84
N LEU A 174 -14.19 -11.90 -17.26
CA LEU A 174 -15.21 -12.93 -17.38
C LEU A 174 -15.46 -13.25 -18.85
N LEU A 175 -15.47 -14.53 -19.19
CA LEU A 175 -15.85 -15.01 -20.51
C LEU A 175 -17.13 -15.86 -20.41
N ILE A 176 -18.12 -15.52 -21.22
CA ILE A 176 -19.33 -16.32 -21.42
C ILE A 176 -19.26 -16.97 -22.80
N GLU A 177 -19.45 -18.28 -22.84
CA GLU A 177 -19.42 -19.05 -24.09
C GLU A 177 -20.49 -18.58 -25.08
N LYS A 178 -20.18 -18.67 -26.37
CA LYS A 178 -21.04 -18.18 -27.45
C LYS A 178 -22.47 -18.72 -27.41
N ASN A 179 -22.63 -19.99 -27.05
CA ASN A 179 -23.92 -20.71 -27.06
C ASN A 179 -24.59 -20.78 -25.68
N ASP A 180 -24.06 -20.10 -24.66
CA ASP A 180 -24.64 -20.10 -23.32
C ASP A 180 -26.01 -19.39 -23.31
N THR A 181 -27.00 -19.93 -22.60
CA THR A 181 -28.36 -19.36 -22.52
C THR A 181 -28.57 -18.45 -21.31
N VAL A 182 -27.53 -18.22 -20.49
CA VAL A 182 -27.61 -17.39 -19.29
C VAL A 182 -28.05 -15.96 -19.62
N LYS A 183 -28.93 -15.40 -18.78
CA LYS A 183 -29.47 -14.05 -18.94
C LYS A 183 -28.81 -13.01 -18.04
N THR A 184 -28.28 -13.43 -16.91
CA THR A 184 -27.60 -12.60 -15.92
C THR A 184 -26.48 -13.39 -15.28
N VAL A 185 -25.39 -12.71 -14.94
CA VAL A 185 -24.29 -13.31 -14.16
C VAL A 185 -24.16 -12.55 -12.86
N THR A 186 -24.21 -13.28 -11.75
CA THR A 186 -23.79 -12.75 -10.45
C THR A 186 -22.27 -12.86 -10.36
N ILE A 187 -21.61 -11.74 -10.08
CA ILE A 187 -20.17 -11.63 -9.88
C ILE A 187 -19.95 -11.24 -8.42
N ASP A 188 -19.27 -12.11 -7.69
CA ASP A 188 -18.86 -11.86 -6.31
C ASP A 188 -17.36 -11.56 -6.27
N ALA A 189 -16.97 -10.56 -5.48
CA ALA A 189 -15.58 -10.19 -5.24
C ALA A 189 -15.30 -10.17 -3.74
N TRP A 190 -14.37 -11.01 -3.27
CA TRP A 190 -13.89 -11.05 -1.89
C TRP A 190 -12.50 -10.46 -1.78
N TYR A 191 -12.28 -9.63 -0.76
CA TYR A 191 -10.96 -9.15 -0.42
C TYR A 191 -10.17 -10.26 0.29
N LYS A 192 -9.13 -10.80 -0.36
CA LYS A 192 -8.36 -11.95 0.14
C LYS A 192 -7.84 -11.75 1.57
N PRO A 193 -7.32 -10.56 1.95
CA PRO A 193 -6.79 -10.39 3.29
C PRO A 193 -7.86 -10.37 4.40
N ASN A 194 -9.10 -10.00 4.06
CA ASN A 194 -10.24 -10.05 4.97
C ASN A 194 -11.49 -10.55 4.22
N PRO A 195 -11.74 -11.88 4.23
CA PRO A 195 -12.86 -12.49 3.50
C PRO A 195 -14.25 -12.01 3.92
N ASP A 196 -14.39 -11.40 5.11
CA ASP A 196 -15.66 -10.81 5.55
C ASP A 196 -16.03 -9.56 4.73
N MET A 197 -15.05 -8.98 4.01
CA MET A 197 -15.27 -7.87 3.10
C MET A 197 -15.49 -8.37 1.68
N PHE A 198 -16.75 -8.36 1.25
CA PHE A 198 -17.15 -8.78 -0.08
C PHE A 198 -18.23 -7.88 -0.67
N ILE A 199 -18.33 -7.88 -1.99
CA ILE A 199 -19.39 -7.21 -2.74
C ILE A 199 -19.90 -8.15 -3.84
N HIS A 200 -21.14 -7.95 -4.26
CA HIS A 200 -21.71 -8.65 -5.42
C HIS A 200 -22.25 -7.66 -6.44
N SER A 201 -22.35 -8.11 -7.69
CA SER A 201 -23.05 -7.39 -8.75
C SER A 201 -23.74 -8.39 -9.67
N VAL A 202 -24.97 -8.06 -10.09
CA VAL A 202 -25.71 -8.84 -11.08
C VAL A 202 -25.65 -8.07 -12.39
N VAL A 203 -24.98 -8.65 -13.38
CA VAL A 203 -24.78 -8.01 -14.70
C VAL A 203 -25.60 -8.78 -15.74
N PRO A 204 -26.44 -8.11 -16.55
CA PRO A 204 -27.18 -8.77 -17.60
C PRO A 204 -26.25 -9.24 -18.73
N VAL A 205 -26.63 -10.33 -19.40
CA VAL A 205 -25.96 -10.81 -20.61
C VAL A 205 -26.76 -10.34 -21.81
N LYS A 206 -26.10 -9.72 -22.78
CA LYS A 206 -26.73 -9.20 -23.98
C LYS A 206 -27.40 -10.33 -24.76
N GLN A 207 -28.71 -10.24 -25.01
CA GLN A 207 -29.49 -11.31 -25.66
C GLN A 207 -29.59 -11.17 -27.18
N MET A 208 -29.61 -9.94 -27.70
CA MET A 208 -29.72 -9.68 -29.13
C MET A 208 -28.35 -9.32 -29.74
N PRO A 209 -28.09 -9.65 -31.01
CA PRO A 209 -26.93 -9.16 -31.74
C PRO A 209 -26.82 -7.64 -31.70
N ASP A 210 -25.61 -7.10 -31.91
CA ASP A 210 -25.47 -5.67 -32.20
C ASP A 210 -26.24 -5.37 -33.51
N PRO A 211 -27.00 -4.26 -33.57
CA PRO A 211 -27.64 -3.85 -34.82
C PRO A 211 -26.56 -3.56 -35.87
N ASP A 212 -26.88 -3.79 -37.15
CA ASP A 212 -26.00 -3.44 -38.25
C ASP A 212 -25.65 -1.95 -38.18
N LEU A 213 -24.36 -1.64 -38.25
CA LEU A 213 -23.92 -0.25 -38.34
C LEU A 213 -24.41 0.33 -39.67
N PRO A 214 -24.88 1.59 -39.69
CA PRO A 214 -25.19 2.25 -40.95
C PRO A 214 -23.93 2.29 -41.83
N PRO A 215 -24.08 2.24 -43.17
CA PRO A 215 -22.95 2.32 -44.07
C PRO A 215 -22.16 3.61 -43.78
N PRO A 216 -20.82 3.56 -43.85
CA PRO A 216 -20.00 4.76 -43.65
C PRO A 216 -20.46 5.85 -44.63
N PRO A 217 -20.47 7.13 -44.22
CA PRO A 217 -20.91 8.22 -45.09
C PRO A 217 -20.16 8.13 -46.41
N GLY A 218 -20.93 8.04 -47.51
CA GLY A 218 -20.39 7.82 -48.84
C GLY A 218 -19.32 8.85 -49.14
N ARG A 219 -18.13 8.40 -49.53
CA ARG A 219 -17.11 9.30 -50.09
C ARG A 219 -17.77 10.05 -51.26
N PRO A 220 -17.66 11.39 -51.33
CA PRO A 220 -18.20 12.12 -52.47
C PRO A 220 -17.58 11.55 -53.75
N VAL A 221 -18.44 11.05 -54.65
CA VAL A 221 -18.04 10.56 -55.96
C VAL A 221 -17.31 11.70 -56.68
N PRO A 222 -16.08 11.51 -57.18
CA PRO A 222 -15.41 12.54 -57.97
C PRO A 222 -16.30 12.84 -59.18
N ARG A 223 -16.76 14.09 -59.33
CA ARG A 223 -17.41 14.53 -60.56
C ARG A 223 -16.41 14.32 -61.69
N GLY A 224 -16.59 13.24 -62.46
CA GLY A 224 -15.83 13.02 -63.68
C GLY A 224 -15.93 14.25 -64.56
N ARG A 225 -14.78 14.82 -64.94
CA ARG A 225 -14.72 15.83 -66.00
C ARG A 225 -15.37 15.22 -67.25
N ARG A 226 -16.48 15.82 -67.69
CA ARG A 226 -16.95 15.62 -69.07
C ARG A 226 -15.82 16.09 -70.00
N GLN A 227 -15.31 15.17 -70.82
CA GLN A 227 -14.61 15.51 -72.05
C GLN A 227 -15.64 15.78 -73.13
#